data_AF-A0AAV7NDA6-F1
#
_entry.id   AF-A0AAV7NDA6-F1
#
_cell.length_a   1.000
_cell.length_b   1.000
_cell.length_c   1.000
_cell.angle_alpha   90.00
_cell.angle_beta   90.00
_cell.angle_gamma   90.00
#
_symmetry.space_group_name_H-M   'P 1'
#
loop_
_entity.id
_entity.type
_entity.pdbx_description
1 polymer ?
#
loop_
_entity_poly.entity_id
_entity_poly.type
_entity_poly.pdbx_seq_one_letter_code
_entity_poly.pdbx_strand_id
1 'polypeptide(L)'
;MDTLAPARISASRTRKKPNQPWFSQALKILQRKYRQKERCWKLSFCEAERVELKLALNIYKEACRVAKSDYFTRKISEAANSSRELFRTVNVLTTPLGTPKVENSQDFCNKVAKFF
;
A
#
# COMPACT_ATOMS: atom_id res chain seq x y z
N MET A 1 -22.05 -38.42 11.52
CA MET A 1 -21.96 -37.83 10.17
C MET A 1 -20.99 -36.69 10.24
N ASP A 2 -19.70 -37.01 10.11
CA ASP A 2 -18.62 -36.03 10.21
C ASP A 2 -18.68 -35.10 9.01
N THR A 3 -19.08 -33.85 9.26
CA THR A 3 -19.12 -32.81 8.22
C THR A 3 -17.71 -32.29 8.04
N LEU A 4 -16.98 -32.82 7.06
CA LEU A 4 -15.68 -32.32 6.66
C LEU A 4 -15.84 -30.88 6.15
N ALA A 5 -15.16 -29.93 6.81
CA ALA A 5 -15.17 -28.53 6.41
C ALA A 5 -14.72 -28.39 4.94
N PRO A 6 -15.39 -27.58 4.09
CA PRO A 6 -14.99 -27.40 2.72
C PRO A 6 -13.55 -26.90 2.66
N ALA A 7 -12.69 -27.59 1.93
CA ALA A 7 -11.33 -27.15 1.69
C ALA A 7 -11.37 -25.75 1.09
N ARG A 8 -10.76 -24.75 1.78
CA ARG A 8 -10.57 -23.42 1.20
C ARG A 8 -9.66 -23.58 -0.01
N ILE A 9 -10.25 -23.65 -1.19
CA ILE A 9 -9.54 -23.46 -2.46
C ILE A 9 -9.17 -21.99 -2.49
N SER A 10 -8.08 -21.64 -1.80
CA SER A 10 -7.39 -20.38 -2.04
C SER A 10 -6.83 -20.49 -3.44
N ALA A 11 -7.64 -20.14 -4.44
CA ALA A 11 -7.14 -19.72 -5.73
C ALA A 11 -6.25 -18.52 -5.43
N SER A 12 -4.99 -18.80 -5.11
CA SER A 12 -3.91 -17.84 -5.04
C SER A 12 -3.73 -17.35 -6.46
N ARG A 13 -4.67 -16.50 -6.89
CA ARG A 13 -4.54 -15.61 -8.02
C ARG A 13 -3.41 -14.70 -7.59
N THR A 14 -2.18 -15.14 -7.86
CA THR A 14 -0.95 -14.40 -7.67
C THR A 14 -1.02 -13.23 -8.63
N ARG A 15 -1.88 -12.24 -8.34
CA ARG A 15 -1.64 -10.87 -8.78
C ARG A 15 -0.28 -10.57 -8.19
N LYS A 16 0.77 -10.70 -9.01
CA LYS A 16 2.12 -10.27 -8.68
C LYS A 16 1.93 -8.83 -8.25
N LYS A 17 1.93 -8.58 -6.94
CA LYS A 17 1.87 -7.22 -6.42
C LYS A 17 3.01 -6.49 -7.13
N PRO A 18 2.77 -5.32 -7.73
CA PRO A 18 3.82 -4.60 -8.43
C PRO A 18 5.01 -4.52 -7.49
N ASN A 19 6.12 -5.14 -7.90
CA ASN A 19 7.31 -5.25 -7.08
C ASN A 19 7.70 -3.82 -6.71
N GLN A 20 7.52 -3.45 -5.44
CA GLN A 20 7.83 -2.11 -4.96
C GLN A 20 9.36 -2.06 -4.83
N PRO A 21 10.09 -1.43 -5.76
CA PRO A 21 11.54 -1.60 -5.82
C PRO A 21 12.24 -0.92 -4.63
N TRP A 22 11.58 0.07 -4.03
CA TRP A 22 12.00 0.76 -2.80
C TRP A 22 11.73 -0.06 -1.53
N PHE A 23 11.01 -1.18 -1.60
CA PHE A 23 10.61 -1.95 -0.42
C PHE A 23 11.67 -2.99 -0.02
N SER A 24 12.62 -2.57 0.82
CA SER A 24 13.75 -3.38 1.25
C SER A 24 13.41 -4.43 2.31
N GLN A 25 14.35 -5.36 2.55
CA GLN A 25 14.24 -6.35 3.62
C GLN A 25 14.19 -5.71 5.01
N ALA A 26 14.87 -4.58 5.22
CA ALA A 26 14.81 -3.82 6.47
C ALA A 26 13.37 -3.34 6.77
N LEU A 27 12.66 -2.84 5.75
CA LEU A 27 11.26 -2.44 5.90
C LEU A 27 10.34 -3.63 6.21
N LYS A 28 10.61 -4.81 5.65
CA LYS A 28 9.87 -6.04 6.01
C LYS A 28 10.05 -6.41 7.49
N ILE A 29 11.26 -6.24 8.03
CA ILE A 29 11.54 -6.49 9.45
C ILE A 29 10.76 -5.51 10.32
N LEU A 30 10.80 -4.21 10.01
CA LEU A 30 10.00 -3.20 10.71
C LEU A 30 8.50 -3.47 10.61
N GLN A 31 8.04 -3.91 9.43
CA GLN A 31 6.66 -4.29 9.22
C GLN A 31 6.23 -5.43 10.13
N ARG A 32 7.05 -6.50 10.20
CA ARG A 32 6.79 -7.63 11.10
C ARG A 32 6.75 -7.19 12.56
N LYS A 33 7.68 -6.33 12.98
CA LYS A 33 7.76 -5.81 14.35
C LYS A 33 6.49 -5.04 14.74
N TYR A 34 6.05 -4.06 13.95
CA TYR A 34 4.82 -3.32 14.31
C TYR A 34 3.58 -4.21 14.24
N ARG A 35 3.50 -5.16 13.30
CA ARG A 35 2.38 -6.12 13.21
C ARG A 35 2.33 -7.09 14.39
N GLN A 36 3.48 -7.42 14.98
CA GLN A 36 3.53 -8.19 16.22
C GLN A 36 2.93 -7.37 17.37
N LYS A 37 3.37 -6.12 17.55
CA LYS A 37 2.80 -5.22 18.57
C LYS A 37 1.31 -4.97 18.36
N GLU A 38 0.86 -4.86 17.12
CA GLU A 38 -0.55 -4.70 16.78
C GLU A 38 -1.38 -5.90 17.26
N ARG A 39 -0.85 -7.11 17.10
CA ARG A 39 -1.52 -8.33 17.57
C ARG A 39 -1.55 -8.40 19.10
N CYS A 40 -0.45 -8.03 19.78
CA CYS A 40 -0.42 -7.96 21.24
C CYS A 40 -1.48 -6.98 21.77
N TRP A 41 -1.51 -5.75 21.24
CA TRP A 41 -2.48 -4.74 21.64
C TRP A 41 -3.93 -5.17 21.39
N LYS A 42 -4.22 -5.87 20.28
CA LYS A 42 -5.56 -6.41 20.00
C LYS A 42 -5.99 -7.53 20.96
N LEU A 43 -5.05 -8.14 21.68
CA LEU A 43 -5.34 -9.17 22.68
C LEU A 43 -5.46 -8.56 24.08
N SER A 44 -4.57 -7.65 24.44
CA SER A 44 -4.49 -7.08 25.79
C SER A 44 -5.38 -5.84 26.00
N PHE A 45 -5.61 -5.06 24.93
CA PHE A 45 -6.18 -3.70 24.95
C PHE A 45 -5.50 -2.72 25.93
N CYS A 46 -4.25 -2.99 26.33
CA CYS A 46 -3.51 -2.14 27.26
C CYS A 46 -3.01 -0.85 26.60
N GLU A 47 -3.12 0.29 27.29
CA GLU A 47 -2.67 1.59 26.77
C GLU A 47 -1.14 1.67 26.62
N ALA A 48 -0.37 1.02 27.50
CA ALA A 48 1.08 0.95 27.37
C ALA A 48 1.49 0.27 26.04
N GLU A 49 0.84 -0.85 25.68
CA GLU A 49 1.07 -1.53 24.41
C GLU A 49 0.61 -0.70 23.20
N ARG A 50 -0.46 0.09 23.37
CA ARG A 50 -0.92 1.02 22.33
C ARG A 50 0.11 2.10 22.03
N VAL A 51 0.74 2.67 23.06
CA VAL A 51 1.82 3.66 22.91
C VAL A 51 2.99 3.02 22.17
N GLU A 52 3.39 1.81 22.56
CA GLU A 52 4.44 1.07 21.89
C GLU A 52 4.14 0.74 20.43
N LEU A 53 2.89 0.35 20.12
CA LEU A 53 2.43 0.14 18.76
C LEU A 53 2.53 1.43 17.94
N LYS A 54 2.08 2.56 18.50
CA LYS A 54 2.14 3.86 17.84
C LYS A 54 3.58 4.25 17.50
N LEU A 55 4.51 4.05 18.45
CA LEU A 55 5.95 4.27 18.22
C LEU A 55 6.48 3.38 17.11
N ALA A 56 6.23 2.07 17.16
CA ALA A 56 6.68 1.13 16.13
C ALA A 56 6.10 1.43 14.74
N LEU A 57 4.82 1.86 14.68
CA LEU A 57 4.16 2.27 13.45
C LEU A 57 4.79 3.54 12.87
N ASN A 58 5.10 4.53 13.71
CA ASN A 58 5.75 5.77 13.28
C ASN A 58 7.14 5.50 12.71
N ILE A 59 7.95 4.67 13.39
CA ILE A 59 9.27 4.25 12.89
C ILE A 59 9.14 3.58 11.52
N TYR A 60 8.18 2.66 11.35
CA TYR A 60 7.94 2.01 10.06
C TYR A 60 7.51 2.99 8.96
N LYS A 61 6.60 3.92 9.28
CA LYS A 61 6.12 4.95 8.34
C LYS A 61 7.27 5.84 7.88
N GLU A 62 8.10 6.28 8.81
CA GLU A 62 9.23 7.15 8.51
C GLU A 62 10.29 6.42 7.68
N ALA A 63 10.63 5.18 8.04
CA ALA A 63 11.53 4.36 7.24
C ALA A 63 11.00 4.13 5.81
N CYS A 64 9.68 3.95 5.64
CA CYS A 64 9.07 3.86 4.30
C CYS A 64 9.16 5.17 3.53
N ARG A 65 8.99 6.32 4.20
CA ARG A 65 9.10 7.65 3.60
C ARG A 65 10.52 7.87 3.08
N VAL A 66 11.53 7.61 3.91
CA VAL A 66 12.95 7.73 3.56
C VAL A 66 13.29 6.80 2.39
N ALA A 67 13.00 5.50 2.50
CA ALA A 67 13.33 4.54 1.44
C ALA A 67 12.66 4.86 0.09
N LYS A 68 11.42 5.36 0.11
CA LYS A 68 10.75 5.86 -1.10
C LYS A 68 11.47 7.07 -1.66
N SER A 69 11.74 8.07 -0.82
CA SER A 69 12.44 9.29 -1.20
C SER A 69 13.77 8.96 -1.85
N ASP A 70 14.62 8.17 -1.19
CA ASP A 70 15.95 7.79 -1.68
C ASP A 70 15.89 7.07 -3.03
N TYR A 71 14.95 6.13 -3.17
CA TYR A 71 14.77 5.41 -4.43
C TYR A 71 14.40 6.34 -5.58
N PHE A 72 13.42 7.23 -5.37
CA PHE A 72 12.98 8.14 -6.43
C PHE A 72 13.98 9.25 -6.70
N THR A 73 14.69 9.76 -5.69
CA THR A 73 15.82 10.70 -5.88
C THR A 73 16.88 10.07 -6.76
N ARG A 74 17.33 8.84 -6.44
CA ARG A 74 18.32 8.13 -7.27
C ARG A 74 17.79 7.92 -8.69
N LYS A 75 16.54 7.49 -8.83
CA LYS A 75 15.93 7.23 -10.13
C LYS A 75 15.82 8.51 -11.00
N ILE A 76 15.53 9.65 -10.39
CA ILE A 76 15.49 10.94 -11.07
C ILE A 76 16.89 11.36 -11.52
N SER A 77 17.90 11.20 -10.66
CA SER A 77 19.29 11.48 -11.00
C SER A 77 19.80 10.59 -12.15
N GLU A 78 19.44 9.30 -12.15
CA GLU A 78 19.78 8.37 -13.24
C GLU A 78 19.10 8.75 -14.56
N ALA A 79 17.86 9.23 -14.50
CA ALA A 79 17.07 9.65 -15.66
C ALA A 79 17.40 11.08 -16.14
N ALA A 80 18.37 11.78 -15.56
CA ALA A 80 18.65 13.19 -15.85
C ALA A 80 18.89 13.48 -17.35
N ASN A 81 19.46 12.52 -18.09
CA ASN A 81 19.74 12.64 -19.52
C ASN A 81 18.57 12.25 -20.43
N SER A 82 17.43 11.82 -19.86
CA SER A 82 16.26 11.32 -20.61
C SER A 82 14.97 11.98 -20.10
N SER A 83 14.53 13.00 -20.82
CA SER A 83 13.26 13.70 -20.54
C SER A 83 12.07 12.73 -20.51
N ARG A 84 12.05 11.73 -21.41
CA ARG A 84 11.00 10.71 -21.45
C ARG A 84 10.90 9.91 -20.14
N GLU A 85 12.04 9.54 -19.57
CA GLU A 85 12.08 8.79 -18.31
C GLU A 85 11.71 9.67 -17.12
N LEU A 86 12.15 10.93 -17.10
CA LEU A 86 11.74 11.90 -16.08
C LEU A 86 10.22 12.13 -16.09
N PHE A 87 9.61 12.37 -17.25
CA PHE A 87 8.15 12.54 -17.30
C PHE A 87 7.41 11.26 -16.91
N ARG A 88 7.95 10.07 -17.22
CA ARG A 88 7.38 8.80 -16.74
C ARG A 88 7.46 8.67 -15.22
N THR A 89 8.59 9.01 -14.60
CA THR A 89 8.73 8.94 -13.14
C THR A 89 7.85 9.95 -12.43
N VAL A 90 7.78 11.18 -12.92
CA VAL A 90 6.86 12.21 -12.41
C VAL A 90 5.42 11.73 -12.52
N ASN A 91 5.00 11.19 -13.66
CA ASN A 91 3.65 10.70 -13.85
C ASN A 91 3.29 9.58 -12.84
N VAL A 92 4.22 8.66 -12.56
CA VAL A 92 4.02 7.63 -11.52
C VAL A 92 3.85 8.23 -10.12
N LEU A 93 4.50 9.36 -9.83
CA LEU A 93 4.44 10.03 -8.53
C LEU A 93 3.19 10.92 -8.36
N THR A 94 2.72 11.55 -9.45
CA THR A 94 1.62 12.51 -9.42
C THR A 94 0.27 11.92 -9.80
N THR A 95 0.24 10.77 -10.49
CA THR A 95 -1.03 10.12 -10.84
C THR A 95 -1.68 9.56 -9.57
N PRO A 96 -2.90 9.98 -9.22
CA PRO A 96 -3.59 9.45 -8.06
C PRO A 96 -3.84 7.96 -8.24
N LEU A 97 -3.51 7.16 -7.23
CA LEU A 97 -3.84 5.74 -7.22
C LEU A 97 -5.36 5.58 -7.13
N GLY A 98 -5.98 5.36 -8.29
CA GLY A 98 -7.42 5.09 -8.37
C GLY A 98 -8.28 6.34 -8.52
N THR A 99 -7.91 7.28 -9.39
CA THR A 99 -8.99 8.02 -10.07
C THR A 99 -9.94 6.96 -10.63
N PRO A 100 -11.20 6.88 -10.16
CA PRO A 100 -12.16 6.09 -10.89
C PRO A 100 -12.10 6.61 -12.32
N LYS A 101 -11.94 5.72 -13.30
CA LYS A 101 -12.36 6.08 -14.65
C LYS A 101 -13.82 6.45 -14.46
N VAL A 102 -14.12 7.75 -14.43
CA VAL A 102 -15.50 8.21 -14.46
C VAL A 102 -15.99 7.68 -15.79
N GLU A 103 -16.76 6.60 -15.74
CA GLU A 103 -17.55 6.19 -16.88
C GLU A 103 -18.49 7.35 -17.12
N ASN A 104 -18.12 8.17 -18.11
CA ASN A 104 -18.94 9.26 -18.61
C ASN A 104 -20.09 8.64 -19.42
N SER A 105 -20.86 7.78 -18.77
CA SER A 105 -22.01 7.09 -19.34
C SER A 105 -23.25 7.90 -19.00
N GLN A 106 -24.05 8.16 -20.03
CA GLN A 106 -25.37 8.76 -19.90
C GLN A 106 -26.20 8.06 -18.80
N ASP A 107 -26.02 6.75 -18.65
CA ASP A 107 -26.74 5.93 -17.67
C ASP A 107 -26.36 6.25 -16.22
N PHE A 108 -25.10 6.61 -15.95
CA PHE A 108 -24.68 7.04 -14.61
C PHE A 108 -25.30 8.39 -14.27
N CYS A 109 -25.22 9.36 -15.18
CA CYS A 109 -25.85 10.67 -15.02
C CYS A 109 -27.36 10.54 -14.81
N ASN A 110 -28.03 9.68 -15.59
CA ASN A 110 -29.47 9.43 -15.47
C ASN A 110 -29.84 8.75 -14.13
N LYS A 111 -28.99 7.88 -13.58
CA LYS A 111 -29.19 7.30 -12.24
C LYS A 111 -29.06 8.34 -11.14
N VAL A 112 -28.07 9.22 -11.22
CA VAL A 112 -27.90 10.30 -10.25
C VAL A 112 -29.07 11.29 -10.33
N ALA A 113 -29.51 11.64 -11.54
CA ALA A 113 -30.65 12.53 -11.74
C ALA A 113 -31.96 11.97 -11.16
N LYS A 114 -32.14 10.64 -11.14
CA LYS A 114 -33.30 9.99 -10.52
C LYS A 114 -33.26 9.92 -8.98
N PHE A 115 -32.10 10.19 -8.37
CA PHE A 115 -31.95 10.12 -6.92
C PHE A 115 -32.39 11.41 -6.21
N PHE A 116 -32.33 12.55 -6.90
CA PHE A 116 -32.83 13.85 -6.43
C PHE A 116 -34.24 14.11 -6.96
#